data_AF-A0A9D1JW37-F1
#
_entry.id   AF-A0A9D1JW37-F1
#
_cell.length_a   1.000
_cell.length_b   1.000
_cell.length_c   1.000
_cell.angle_alpha   90.00
_cell.angle_beta   90.00
_cell.angle_gamma   90.00
#
_symmetry.space_group_name_H-M   'P 1'
#
loop_
_entity.id
_entity.type
_entity.pdbx_description
1 polymer ?
#
loop_
_entity_poly.entity_id
_entity_poly.type
_entity_poly.pdbx_seq_one_letter_code
_entity_poly.pdbx_strand_id
1 'polypeptide(L)'
;MKKNSSNKRLFLVAGYSAKNIVDAALVYLVQKLAACGDVILIMDSDTPRVELNRVRPYVLHADAVRHGEYDFGSYKRAYTYARDTGILQKYNYIYMVNDSVYGPLYPIEQYLNKIESYGTDVFGLVCNPHKSHSHIQSWFIGMQTDIATSKWLDEFMSGITHQPDKGSITYLYEQGFTRLLNAHGVIWKCMYSASGRSIYNNVKKLYRAGMPFIKKAAFTRHNGHLGGQIAYVLRHVPNDVRTAIMTSARGAFGDKYINWLLTRNPIKIMFRGIKYFIHKILNEGL
;
A
#
# COMPACT_ATOMS: atom_id res chain seq x y z
N MET A 1 -24.98 -8.59 25.11
CA MET A 1 -24.06 -8.40 23.97
C MET A 1 -24.59 -7.25 23.11
N LYS A 2 -24.05 -6.05 23.26
CA LYS A 2 -24.47 -4.90 22.43
C LYS A 2 -23.97 -5.16 21.00
N LYS A 3 -24.89 -5.21 20.03
CA LYS A 3 -24.59 -5.10 18.59
C LYS A 3 -23.83 -3.78 18.40
N ASN A 4 -22.51 -3.84 18.25
CA ASN A 4 -21.70 -2.65 18.00
C ASN A 4 -22.10 -2.04 16.66
N SER A 5 -22.35 -0.73 16.66
CA SER A 5 -22.27 0.08 15.45
C SER A 5 -20.97 -0.27 14.71
N SER A 6 -21.04 -0.55 13.41
CA SER A 6 -19.83 -0.79 12.61
C SER A 6 -18.84 0.37 12.82
N ASN A 7 -17.57 0.04 13.10
CA ASN A 7 -16.53 1.04 13.24
C ASN A 7 -16.53 1.95 12.01
N LYS A 8 -16.61 3.27 12.21
CA LYS A 8 -16.57 4.25 11.13
C LYS A 8 -15.11 4.50 10.76
N ARG A 9 -14.78 4.35 9.48
CA ARG A 9 -13.41 4.45 8.97
C ARG A 9 -13.32 5.50 7.88
N LEU A 10 -12.21 6.23 7.86
CA LEU A 10 -11.81 7.08 6.73
C LEU A 10 -10.48 6.58 6.18
N PHE A 11 -10.41 6.38 4.86
CA PHE A 11 -9.20 5.99 4.15
C PHE A 11 -8.66 7.18 3.34
N LEU A 12 -7.47 7.65 3.73
CA LEU A 12 -6.64 8.59 3.00
C LEU A 12 -5.76 7.80 2.04
N VAL A 13 -6.19 7.70 0.78
CA VAL A 13 -5.56 6.87 -0.23
C VAL A 13 -4.59 7.70 -1.07
N ALA A 14 -3.34 7.26 -1.13
CA ALA A 14 -2.31 7.81 -2.01
C ALA A 14 -2.19 6.95 -3.27
N GLY A 15 -2.31 7.58 -4.45
CA GLY A 15 -2.11 6.92 -5.73
C GLY A 15 -0.94 7.52 -6.53
N TYR A 16 -0.35 6.72 -7.41
CA TYR A 16 0.62 7.21 -8.39
C TYR A 16 0.41 6.55 -9.75
N SER A 17 0.51 7.32 -10.82
CA SER A 17 0.45 6.79 -12.18
C SER A 17 1.46 7.48 -13.09
N ALA A 18 2.48 6.74 -13.54
CA ALA A 18 3.42 7.24 -14.55
C ALA A 18 2.75 7.43 -15.93
N LYS A 19 1.55 6.87 -16.13
CA LYS A 19 0.77 6.97 -17.37
C LYS A 19 -0.43 7.91 -17.22
N ASN A 20 -0.55 8.61 -16.09
CA ASN A 20 -1.68 9.51 -15.82
C ASN A 20 -3.05 8.83 -15.98
N ILE A 21 -3.17 7.59 -15.49
CA ILE A 21 -4.42 6.79 -15.49
C ILE A 21 -4.77 6.28 -14.10
N VAL A 22 -6.07 6.08 -13.85
CA VAL A 22 -6.55 5.34 -12.68
C VAL A 22 -6.63 3.86 -13.04
N ASP A 23 -5.60 3.08 -12.72
CA ASP A 23 -5.52 1.68 -13.18
C ASP A 23 -6.56 0.75 -12.51
N ALA A 24 -6.76 -0.44 -13.10
CA ALA A 24 -7.74 -1.41 -12.62
C ALA A 24 -7.48 -1.91 -11.19
N ALA A 25 -6.22 -1.92 -10.72
CA ALA A 25 -5.89 -2.33 -9.36
C ALA A 25 -6.22 -1.23 -8.35
N LEU A 26 -6.02 0.05 -8.70
CA LEU A 26 -6.42 1.18 -7.88
C LEU A 26 -7.96 1.28 -7.76
N VAL A 27 -8.69 1.10 -8.87
CA VAL A 27 -10.17 1.03 -8.83
C VAL A 27 -10.62 -0.09 -7.88
N TYR A 28 -10.03 -1.28 -8.01
CA TYR A 28 -10.36 -2.42 -7.15
C TYR A 28 -10.05 -2.15 -5.67
N LEU A 29 -8.87 -1.58 -5.37
CA LEU A 29 -8.49 -1.22 -3.99
C LEU A 29 -9.51 -0.24 -3.39
N VAL A 30 -9.81 0.86 -4.09
CA VAL A 30 -10.76 1.89 -3.65
C VAL A 30 -12.15 1.29 -3.42
N GLN A 31 -12.64 0.46 -4.34
CA GLN A 31 -13.94 -0.24 -4.18
C GLN A 31 -13.99 -1.09 -2.90
N LYS A 32 -12.93 -1.87 -2.61
CA LYS A 32 -12.90 -2.72 -1.42
C LYS A 32 -12.76 -1.91 -0.13
N LEU A 33 -12.09 -0.77 -0.14
CA LEU A 33 -12.01 0.14 1.00
C LEU A 33 -13.34 0.88 1.23
N ALA A 34 -13.98 1.35 0.16
CA ALA A 34 -15.28 2.04 0.19
C ALA A 34 -16.42 1.17 0.76
N ALA A 35 -16.30 -0.15 0.63
CA ALA A 35 -17.22 -1.10 1.27
C ALA A 35 -17.07 -1.16 2.81
N CYS A 36 -15.99 -0.59 3.37
CA CYS A 36 -15.67 -0.65 4.80
C CYS A 36 -15.60 0.72 5.48
N GLY A 37 -15.74 1.81 4.73
CA GLY A 37 -15.64 3.19 5.22
C GLY A 37 -15.57 4.20 4.08
N ASP A 38 -15.40 5.47 4.43
CA ASP A 38 -15.28 6.55 3.44
C ASP A 38 -13.85 6.65 2.90
N VAL A 39 -13.71 7.12 1.66
CA VAL A 39 -12.42 7.20 0.97
C VAL A 39 -12.18 8.62 0.45
N ILE A 40 -10.97 9.13 0.66
CA ILE A 40 -10.40 10.30 -0.04
C ILE A 40 -9.19 9.80 -0.81
N LEU A 41 -9.18 9.98 -2.14
CA LEU A 41 -8.06 9.62 -3.00
C LEU A 41 -7.31 10.87 -3.45
N ILE A 42 -6.00 10.91 -3.25
CA ILE A 42 -5.12 11.91 -3.87
C ILE A 42 -4.04 11.19 -4.66
N MET A 43 -3.83 11.61 -5.91
CA MET A 43 -2.80 11.03 -6.78
C MET A 43 -1.65 12.00 -7.06
N ASP A 44 -0.41 11.55 -6.88
CA ASP A 44 0.81 12.27 -7.26
C ASP A 44 1.11 12.12 -8.76
N SER A 45 0.21 12.62 -9.61
CA SER A 45 0.31 12.50 -11.07
C SER A 45 -0.57 13.53 -11.75
N ASP A 46 -0.33 13.79 -13.03
CA ASP A 46 -1.19 14.64 -13.87
C ASP A 46 -2.35 13.83 -14.46
N THR A 47 -2.94 12.95 -13.63
CA THR A 47 -4.07 12.10 -14.05
C THR A 47 -5.28 12.98 -14.35
N PRO A 48 -5.83 12.96 -15.57
CA PRO A 48 -6.90 13.87 -15.93
C PRO A 48 -8.19 13.51 -15.19
N ARG A 49 -9.03 14.51 -14.92
CA ARG A 49 -10.28 14.35 -14.16
C ARG A 49 -11.23 13.28 -14.74
N VAL A 50 -11.18 13.05 -16.06
CA VAL A 50 -11.96 11.99 -16.72
C VAL A 50 -11.59 10.59 -16.21
N GLU A 51 -10.33 10.33 -15.88
CA GLU A 51 -9.89 9.05 -15.30
C GLU A 51 -10.41 8.88 -13.87
N LEU A 52 -10.51 9.98 -13.10
CA LEU A 52 -11.07 9.96 -11.74
C LEU A 52 -12.55 9.55 -11.71
N ASN A 53 -13.28 9.65 -12.81
CA ASN A 53 -14.66 9.15 -12.91
C ASN A 53 -14.78 7.65 -12.60
N ARG A 54 -13.70 6.89 -12.79
CA ARG A 54 -13.64 5.43 -12.51
C ARG A 54 -13.73 5.10 -11.02
N VAL A 55 -13.38 6.05 -10.16
CA VAL A 55 -13.44 5.91 -8.69
C VAL A 55 -14.46 6.83 -8.03
N ARG A 56 -14.96 7.84 -8.75
CA ARG A 56 -15.94 8.82 -8.25
C ARG A 56 -17.14 8.23 -7.49
N PRO A 57 -17.74 7.10 -7.88
CA PRO A 57 -18.85 6.50 -7.13
C PRO A 57 -18.48 5.95 -5.74
N TYR A 58 -17.19 5.84 -5.44
CA TYR A 58 -16.67 5.13 -4.25
C TYR A 58 -15.90 6.04 -3.30
N VAL A 59 -15.81 7.34 -3.58
CA VAL A 59 -14.98 8.28 -2.82
C VAL A 59 -15.78 9.52 -2.45
N LEU A 60 -15.48 10.08 -1.27
CA LEU A 60 -15.93 11.41 -0.89
C LEU A 60 -15.25 12.50 -1.71
N HIS A 61 -13.98 12.27 -2.04
CA HIS A 61 -13.14 13.18 -2.80
C HIS A 61 -12.06 12.42 -3.56
N ALA A 62 -11.79 12.85 -4.78
CA ALA A 62 -10.70 12.35 -5.61
C ALA A 62 -10.07 13.53 -6.35
N ASP A 63 -8.75 13.66 -6.24
CA ASP A 63 -7.98 14.65 -6.98
C ASP A 63 -6.63 14.10 -7.43
N ALA A 64 -6.05 14.72 -8.45
CA ALA A 64 -4.77 14.35 -9.03
C ALA A 64 -3.98 15.60 -9.40
N VAL A 65 -2.89 15.81 -8.67
CA VAL A 65 -1.97 16.92 -8.91
C VAL A 65 -0.55 16.40 -8.68
N ARG A 66 0.32 16.58 -9.66
CA ARG A 66 1.73 16.22 -9.48
C ARG A 66 2.39 17.13 -8.45
N HIS A 67 2.79 16.56 -7.32
CA HIS A 67 3.40 17.29 -6.22
C HIS A 67 4.81 16.82 -5.85
N GLY A 68 5.22 15.62 -6.25
CA GLY A 68 6.58 15.11 -6.03
C GLY A 68 6.92 14.74 -4.58
N GLU A 69 6.03 15.01 -3.64
CA GLU A 69 6.14 14.61 -2.22
C GLU A 69 5.80 13.13 -1.96
N TYR A 70 5.65 12.30 -3.00
CA TYR A 70 5.33 10.87 -2.92
C TYR A 70 4.06 10.57 -2.10
N ASP A 71 3.92 9.35 -1.58
CA ASP A 71 2.73 8.90 -0.86
C ASP A 71 2.40 9.79 0.34
N PHE A 72 3.42 10.24 1.10
CA PHE A 72 3.23 11.17 2.21
C PHE A 72 2.65 12.53 1.77
N GLY A 73 3.02 13.04 0.59
CA GLY A 73 2.40 14.23 0.02
C GLY A 73 0.92 14.06 -0.31
N SER A 74 0.54 12.88 -0.80
CA SER A 74 -0.86 12.56 -1.07
C SER A 74 -1.63 12.39 0.25
N TYR A 75 -1.04 11.75 1.26
CA TYR A 75 -1.62 11.67 2.61
C TYR A 75 -1.81 13.06 3.23
N LYS A 76 -0.83 13.96 3.12
CA LYS A 76 -0.93 15.36 3.56
C LYS A 76 -2.14 16.06 2.96
N ARG A 77 -2.33 15.96 1.65
CA ARG A 77 -3.46 16.60 0.95
C ARG A 77 -4.81 16.01 1.33
N ALA A 78 -4.88 14.68 1.40
CA ALA A 78 -6.10 13.97 1.82
C ALA A 78 -6.47 14.31 3.27
N TYR A 79 -5.47 14.36 4.16
CA TYR A 79 -5.61 14.75 5.56
C TYR A 79 -6.06 16.21 5.68
N THR A 80 -5.42 17.12 4.95
CA THR A 80 -5.77 18.55 4.91
C THR A 80 -7.22 18.74 4.46
N TYR A 81 -7.64 18.07 3.39
CA TYR A 81 -9.05 18.08 2.97
C TYR A 81 -9.99 17.59 4.09
N ALA A 82 -9.67 16.46 4.72
CA ALA A 82 -10.51 15.90 5.78
C ALA A 82 -10.59 16.80 7.04
N ARG A 83 -9.48 17.46 7.38
CA ARG A 83 -9.39 18.42 8.48
C ARG A 83 -10.20 19.67 8.17
N ASP A 84 -9.96 20.28 7.01
CA ASP A 84 -10.56 21.56 6.62
C ASP A 84 -12.08 21.43 6.37
N THR A 85 -12.56 20.24 5.99
CA THR A 85 -13.99 19.91 5.91
C THR A 85 -14.62 19.48 7.24
N GLY A 86 -13.84 19.39 8.32
CA GLY A 86 -14.31 19.05 9.66
C GLY A 86 -14.85 17.63 9.80
N ILE A 87 -14.42 16.68 8.96
CA ILE A 87 -14.97 15.32 8.97
C ILE A 87 -14.18 14.33 9.82
N LEU A 88 -12.92 14.63 10.20
CA LEU A 88 -12.06 13.68 10.93
C LEU A 88 -12.73 13.11 12.19
N GLN A 89 -13.41 13.96 12.98
CA GLN A 89 -14.08 13.57 14.23
C GLN A 89 -15.31 12.65 14.03
N LYS A 90 -15.76 12.43 12.79
CA LYS A 90 -16.89 11.55 12.48
C LYS A 90 -16.50 10.06 12.45
N TYR A 91 -15.21 9.78 12.43
CA TYR A 91 -14.67 8.43 12.29
C TYR A 91 -14.09 7.94 13.60
N ASN A 92 -13.98 6.62 13.76
CA ASN A 92 -13.25 5.99 14.84
C ASN A 92 -11.79 5.74 14.47
N TYR A 93 -11.54 5.48 13.18
CA TYR A 93 -10.22 5.19 12.65
C TYR A 93 -9.95 5.95 11.35
N ILE A 94 -8.74 6.51 11.26
CA ILE A 94 -8.21 7.13 10.05
C ILE A 94 -7.08 6.25 9.53
N TYR A 95 -7.12 5.93 8.24
CA TYR A 95 -6.15 5.07 7.57
C TYR A 95 -5.37 5.83 6.51
N MET A 96 -4.07 5.61 6.45
CA MET A 96 -3.22 5.95 5.31
C MET A 96 -2.93 4.68 4.52
N VAL A 97 -3.29 4.67 3.23
CA VAL A 97 -3.11 3.51 2.35
C VAL A 97 -2.55 3.98 1.01
N ASN A 98 -1.49 3.36 0.50
CA ASN A 98 -0.99 3.68 -0.84
C ASN A 98 -1.18 2.54 -1.83
N ASP A 99 -1.21 2.89 -3.11
CA ASP A 99 -1.46 1.97 -4.22
C ASP A 99 -0.22 1.16 -4.66
N SER A 100 0.86 1.15 -3.88
CA SER A 100 2.08 0.40 -4.23
C SER A 100 1.94 -1.12 -4.09
N VAL A 101 0.71 -1.60 -3.86
CA VAL A 101 0.31 -2.99 -3.68
C VAL A 101 -0.80 -3.41 -4.64
N TYR A 102 -0.85 -4.71 -4.90
CA TYR A 102 -1.98 -5.41 -5.48
C TYR A 102 -2.79 -6.07 -4.36
N GLY A 103 -4.11 -5.89 -4.38
CA GLY A 103 -5.04 -6.46 -3.42
C GLY A 103 -6.18 -5.48 -3.11
N PRO A 104 -6.99 -5.77 -2.08
CA PRO A 104 -6.84 -6.89 -1.14
C PRO A 104 -7.15 -8.26 -1.77
N LEU A 105 -6.36 -9.28 -1.42
CA LEU A 105 -6.50 -10.67 -1.89
C LEU A 105 -7.54 -11.47 -1.10
N TYR A 106 -7.94 -10.97 0.06
CA TYR A 106 -8.91 -11.53 0.99
C TYR A 106 -9.90 -10.43 1.41
N PRO A 107 -11.05 -10.75 2.03
CA PRO A 107 -11.99 -9.74 2.54
C PRO A 107 -11.32 -8.80 3.54
N ILE A 108 -11.08 -7.54 3.13
CA ILE A 108 -10.28 -6.58 3.91
C ILE A 108 -10.91 -6.23 5.25
N GLU A 109 -12.25 -6.23 5.34
CA GLU A 109 -12.98 -5.95 6.57
C GLU A 109 -12.53 -6.85 7.74
N GLN A 110 -12.23 -8.12 7.47
CA GLN A 110 -11.76 -9.06 8.50
C GLN A 110 -10.38 -8.63 9.06
N TYR A 111 -9.52 -8.07 8.22
CA TYR A 111 -8.20 -7.57 8.62
C TYR A 111 -8.32 -6.27 9.40
N LEU A 112 -9.21 -5.38 8.97
CA LEU A 112 -9.51 -4.13 9.66
C LEU A 112 -10.06 -4.41 11.06
N ASN A 113 -11.11 -5.22 11.17
CA ASN A 113 -11.69 -5.61 12.45
C ASN A 113 -10.67 -6.28 13.38
N LYS A 114 -9.79 -7.13 12.82
CA LYS A 114 -8.74 -7.81 13.59
C LYS A 114 -7.66 -6.86 14.09
N ILE A 115 -7.22 -5.92 13.28
CA ILE A 115 -6.13 -5.01 13.68
C ILE A 115 -6.63 -3.95 14.66
N GLU A 116 -7.87 -3.49 14.48
CA GLU A 116 -8.55 -2.57 15.40
C GLU A 116 -8.80 -3.19 16.78
N SER A 117 -8.95 -4.52 16.87
CA SER A 117 -9.14 -5.21 18.15
C SER A 117 -7.85 -5.42 18.96
N TYR A 118 -6.69 -4.97 18.46
CA TYR A 118 -5.41 -5.13 19.17
C TYR A 118 -5.26 -4.26 20.42
N GLY A 119 -6.16 -3.32 20.66
CA GLY A 119 -6.09 -2.41 21.82
C GLY A 119 -4.89 -1.46 21.74
N THR A 120 -4.52 -1.04 20.53
CA THR A 120 -3.42 -0.11 20.25
C THR A 120 -3.92 1.14 19.56
N ASP A 121 -3.25 2.27 19.78
CA ASP A 121 -3.68 3.57 19.26
C ASP A 121 -3.36 3.73 17.77
N VAL A 122 -2.24 3.14 17.35
CA VAL A 122 -1.79 3.11 15.95
C VAL A 122 -1.45 1.68 15.56
N PHE A 123 -1.72 1.32 14.32
CA PHE A 123 -1.43 0.00 13.84
C PHE A 123 -1.08 -0.02 12.36
N GLY A 124 -0.23 -0.95 11.97
CA GLY A 124 0.20 -1.11 10.59
C GLY A 124 -0.02 -2.52 10.08
N LEU A 125 -0.17 -2.68 8.77
CA LEU A 125 -0.23 -4.03 8.24
C LEU A 125 1.12 -4.75 8.41
N VAL A 126 2.22 -4.03 8.18
CA VAL A 126 3.58 -4.60 8.23
C VAL A 126 4.54 -3.66 8.95
N CYS A 127 5.35 -4.20 9.87
CA CYS A 127 6.54 -3.52 10.39
C CYS A 127 7.82 -4.08 9.80
N ASN A 128 8.84 -3.24 9.73
CA ASN A 128 10.22 -3.63 9.53
C ASN A 128 10.91 -3.73 10.91
N PRO A 129 11.28 -4.95 11.38
CA PRO A 129 11.79 -5.17 12.74
C PRO A 129 13.29 -4.81 12.87
N HIS A 130 13.74 -3.74 12.24
CA HIS A 130 15.17 -3.38 12.29
C HIS A 130 15.61 -3.04 13.71
N LYS A 131 16.79 -3.52 14.12
CA LYS A 131 17.27 -3.40 15.51
C LYS A 131 17.33 -1.95 16.00
N SER A 132 17.79 -1.02 15.17
CA SER A 132 18.00 0.39 15.53
C SER A 132 16.89 1.34 15.06
N HIS A 133 16.01 0.89 14.17
CA HIS A 133 14.99 1.75 13.56
C HIS A 133 13.77 0.92 13.14
N SER A 134 13.21 0.18 14.08
CA SER A 134 11.95 -0.52 13.88
C SER A 134 10.87 0.49 13.51
N HIS A 135 10.16 0.24 12.41
CA HIS A 135 9.13 1.16 11.90
C HIS A 135 7.98 0.42 11.25
N ILE A 136 6.83 1.09 11.24
CA ILE A 136 5.67 0.69 10.46
C ILE A 136 5.93 1.06 8.99
N GLN A 137 5.59 0.18 8.05
CA GLN A 137 5.67 0.53 6.63
C GLN A 137 4.50 1.42 6.21
N SER A 138 4.77 2.49 5.46
CA SER A 138 3.83 3.60 5.18
C SER A 138 2.64 3.25 4.29
N TRP A 139 2.61 2.05 3.70
CA TRP A 139 1.62 1.70 2.68
C TRP A 139 0.29 1.20 3.21
N PHE A 140 0.21 0.90 4.52
CA PHE A 140 -1.05 0.59 5.19
C PHE A 140 -0.93 0.82 6.70
N ILE A 141 -1.34 2.00 7.14
CA ILE A 141 -1.34 2.44 8.54
C ILE A 141 -2.76 2.83 8.91
N GLY A 142 -3.23 2.45 10.09
CA GLY A 142 -4.44 2.99 10.69
C GLY A 142 -4.15 3.54 12.08
N MET A 143 -4.93 4.51 12.50
CA MET A 143 -4.82 5.15 13.80
C MET A 143 -6.18 5.54 14.33
N GLN A 144 -6.33 5.54 15.65
CA GLN A 144 -7.51 6.06 16.32
C GLN A 144 -7.62 7.58 16.06
N THR A 145 -8.85 8.08 16.03
CA THR A 145 -9.14 9.49 15.73
C THR A 145 -8.44 10.47 16.68
N ASP A 146 -8.29 10.12 17.96
CA ASP A 146 -7.59 10.98 18.94
C ASP A 146 -6.12 11.18 18.57
N ILE A 147 -5.47 10.15 18.02
CA ILE A 147 -4.12 10.26 17.46
C ILE A 147 -4.16 11.07 16.17
N ALA A 148 -5.10 10.75 15.27
CA ALA A 148 -5.25 11.39 13.96
C ALA A 148 -5.48 12.91 14.05
N THR A 149 -6.09 13.36 15.15
CA THR A 149 -6.47 14.77 15.37
C THR A 149 -5.61 15.46 16.41
N SER A 150 -4.55 14.79 16.88
CA SER A 150 -3.59 15.39 17.80
C SER A 150 -2.80 16.52 17.13
N LYS A 151 -2.46 17.55 17.92
CA LYS A 151 -1.71 18.72 17.43
C LYS A 151 -0.36 18.32 16.82
N TRP A 152 0.37 17.41 17.48
CA TRP A 152 1.69 16.97 17.00
C TRP A 152 1.61 16.19 15.70
N LEU A 153 0.51 15.45 15.45
CA LEU A 153 0.32 14.77 14.18
C LEU A 153 -0.07 15.76 13.08
N ASP A 154 -0.93 16.73 13.38
CA ASP A 154 -1.27 17.81 12.43
C ASP A 154 -0.02 18.59 12.00
N GLU A 155 0.88 18.89 12.93
CA GLU A 155 2.19 19.51 12.65
C GLU A 155 3.06 18.61 11.76
N PHE A 156 3.15 17.32 12.06
CA PHE A 156 3.88 16.35 11.22
C PHE A 156 3.31 16.29 9.79
N MET A 157 1.99 16.16 9.66
CA MET A 157 1.32 16.06 8.36
C MET A 157 1.48 17.35 7.55
N SER A 158 1.35 18.50 8.20
CA SER A 158 1.52 19.81 7.57
C SER A 158 2.97 20.07 7.14
N GLY A 159 3.94 19.54 7.89
CA GLY A 159 5.39 19.67 7.65
C GLY A 159 5.97 18.78 6.54
N ILE A 160 5.18 17.87 5.95
CA ILE A 160 5.63 17.07 4.80
C ILE A 160 5.95 18.00 3.62
N THR A 161 7.12 17.77 3.01
CA THR A 161 7.70 18.57 1.92
C THR A 161 8.43 17.66 0.93
N HIS A 162 8.78 18.20 -0.24
CA HIS A 162 9.50 17.43 -1.25
C HIS A 162 10.90 17.05 -0.73
N GLN A 163 11.30 15.81 -0.97
CA GLN A 163 12.61 15.27 -0.57
C GLN A 163 13.41 14.81 -1.80
N PRO A 164 14.75 14.93 -1.78
CA PRO A 164 15.59 14.69 -2.96
C PRO A 164 15.62 13.22 -3.40
N ASP A 165 15.42 12.28 -2.48
CA ASP A 165 15.53 10.86 -2.76
C ASP A 165 14.61 9.99 -1.88
N LYS A 166 14.37 8.76 -2.31
CA LYS A 166 13.48 7.81 -1.60
C LYS A 166 14.01 7.42 -0.21
N GLY A 167 15.32 7.37 -0.02
CA GLY A 167 15.93 7.10 1.28
C GLY A 167 15.60 8.20 2.29
N SER A 168 15.69 9.47 1.87
CA SER A 168 15.27 10.62 2.68
C SER A 168 13.79 10.54 3.08
N ILE A 169 12.90 10.13 2.17
CA ILE A 169 11.47 9.91 2.47
C ILE A 169 11.28 8.79 3.49
N THR A 170 11.96 7.66 3.30
CA THR A 170 11.90 6.56 4.26
C THR A 170 12.43 7.00 5.63
N TYR A 171 13.50 7.78 5.68
CA TYR A 171 14.09 8.21 6.95
C TYR A 171 13.26 9.29 7.67
N LEU A 172 12.80 10.31 6.95
CA LEU A 172 12.08 11.45 7.52
C LEU A 172 10.61 11.14 7.77
N TYR A 173 9.97 10.36 6.91
CA TYR A 173 8.53 10.15 6.98
C TYR A 173 8.16 8.75 7.45
N GLU A 174 8.65 7.67 6.81
CA GLU A 174 8.27 6.31 7.26
C GLU A 174 8.84 5.99 8.66
N GLN A 175 10.14 6.16 8.85
CA GLN A 175 10.79 6.00 10.14
C GLN A 175 10.47 7.18 11.07
N GLY A 176 10.40 8.40 10.55
CA GLY A 176 10.09 9.59 11.34
C GLY A 176 8.69 9.56 11.95
N PHE A 177 7.70 9.01 11.22
CA PHE A 177 6.37 8.77 11.77
C PHE A 177 6.44 7.84 12.99
N THR A 178 7.10 6.69 12.89
CA THR A 178 7.24 5.80 14.06
C THR A 178 8.06 6.43 15.20
N ARG A 179 9.10 7.22 14.90
CA ARG A 179 9.85 7.97 15.93
C ARG A 179 8.94 8.97 16.67
N LEU A 180 8.08 9.68 15.93
CA LEU A 180 7.11 10.61 16.49
C LEU A 180 6.12 9.91 17.41
N LEU A 181 5.57 8.76 16.98
CA LEU A 181 4.70 7.93 17.82
C LEU A 181 5.38 7.56 19.15
N ASN A 182 6.62 7.06 19.07
CA ASN A 182 7.37 6.66 20.27
C ASN A 182 7.65 7.86 21.20
N ALA A 183 7.97 9.04 20.63
CA ALA A 183 8.22 10.25 21.41
C ALA A 183 6.98 10.74 22.18
N HIS A 184 5.79 10.45 21.68
CA HIS A 184 4.51 10.75 22.33
C HIS A 184 3.94 9.58 23.15
N GLY A 185 4.71 8.51 23.38
CA GLY A 185 4.28 7.36 24.17
C GLY A 185 3.15 6.53 23.54
N VAL A 186 2.94 6.66 22.23
CA VAL A 186 1.85 6.00 21.50
C VAL A 186 2.15 4.51 21.33
N ILE A 187 1.19 3.66 21.69
CA ILE A 187 1.34 2.21 21.55
C ILE A 187 0.97 1.82 20.13
N TRP A 188 1.89 1.14 19.44
CA TRP A 188 1.65 0.65 18.09
C TRP A 188 1.98 -0.82 17.88
N LYS A 189 1.27 -1.45 16.94
CA LYS A 189 1.47 -2.86 16.57
C LYS A 189 1.30 -3.09 15.09
N CYS A 190 1.94 -4.12 14.56
CA CYS A 190 1.72 -4.57 13.19
C CYS A 190 1.21 -6.00 13.12
N MET A 191 0.40 -6.29 12.10
CA MET A 191 -0.12 -7.65 11.89
C MET A 191 0.98 -8.61 11.39
N TYR A 192 1.90 -8.11 10.57
CA TYR A 192 3.03 -8.86 10.04
C TYR A 192 4.35 -8.15 10.32
N SER A 193 5.42 -8.94 10.31
CA SER A 193 6.79 -8.44 10.36
C SER A 193 7.55 -8.92 9.13
N ALA A 194 8.21 -8.00 8.42
CA ALA A 194 8.98 -8.30 7.22
C ALA A 194 10.25 -7.45 7.19
N SER A 195 11.40 -8.09 7.41
CA SER A 195 12.70 -7.40 7.40
C SER A 195 13.17 -7.07 5.98
N GLY A 196 13.69 -5.85 5.82
CA GLY A 196 14.32 -5.39 4.58
C GLY A 196 13.49 -5.67 3.33
N ARG A 197 14.05 -6.42 2.38
CA ARG A 197 13.42 -6.70 1.08
C ARG A 197 12.48 -7.93 1.09
N SER A 198 12.25 -8.56 2.25
CA SER A 198 11.45 -9.79 2.35
C SER A 198 10.00 -9.59 1.93
N ILE A 199 9.41 -8.41 2.20
CA ILE A 199 8.06 -8.04 1.78
C ILE A 199 7.86 -8.13 0.25
N TYR A 200 8.94 -7.92 -0.52
CA TYR A 200 8.90 -8.00 -1.98
C TYR A 200 9.29 -9.39 -2.52
N ASN A 201 10.22 -10.08 -1.85
CA ASN A 201 10.86 -11.29 -2.37
C ASN A 201 10.10 -12.59 -2.05
N ASN A 202 9.27 -12.57 -1.01
CA ASN A 202 8.65 -13.77 -0.43
C ASN A 202 7.15 -13.88 -0.75
N VAL A 203 6.73 -13.48 -1.95
CA VAL A 203 5.32 -13.37 -2.39
C VAL A 203 4.49 -14.61 -2.00
N LYS A 204 4.93 -15.82 -2.38
CA LYS A 204 4.18 -17.06 -2.10
C LYS A 204 4.13 -17.37 -0.60
N LYS A 205 5.25 -17.17 0.11
CA LYS A 205 5.34 -17.43 1.55
C LYS A 205 4.41 -16.49 2.33
N LEU A 206 4.41 -15.20 1.98
CA LEU A 206 3.56 -14.19 2.60
C LEU A 206 2.07 -14.44 2.32
N TYR A 207 1.71 -14.78 1.07
CA TYR A 207 0.36 -15.18 0.72
C TYR A 207 -0.13 -16.38 1.56
N ARG A 208 0.70 -17.43 1.69
CA ARG A 208 0.36 -18.60 2.54
C ARG A 208 0.24 -18.25 4.02
N ALA A 209 0.89 -17.18 4.49
CA ALA A 209 0.74 -16.64 5.84
C ALA A 209 -0.49 -15.71 5.99
N GLY A 210 -1.32 -15.60 4.95
CA GLY A 210 -2.52 -14.77 4.95
C GLY A 210 -2.28 -13.29 4.64
N MET A 211 -1.10 -12.89 4.15
CA MET A 211 -0.85 -11.49 3.74
C MET A 211 -1.88 -11.05 2.68
N PRO A 212 -2.66 -9.97 2.92
CA PRO A 212 -3.74 -9.59 2.02
C PRO A 212 -3.29 -8.79 0.79
N PHE A 213 -1.99 -8.61 0.57
CA PHE A 213 -1.46 -7.81 -0.54
C PHE A 213 -0.16 -8.37 -1.13
N ILE A 214 0.14 -8.00 -2.37
CA ILE A 214 1.43 -8.23 -3.04
C ILE A 214 2.03 -6.87 -3.40
N LYS A 215 3.28 -6.57 -3.07
CA LYS A 215 3.92 -5.33 -3.55
C LYS A 215 4.02 -5.34 -5.08
N LYS A 216 3.57 -4.29 -5.76
CA LYS A 216 3.62 -4.16 -7.23
C LYS A 216 5.06 -4.37 -7.75
N ALA A 217 6.06 -3.86 -7.02
CA ALA A 217 7.48 -4.02 -7.33
C ALA A 217 7.93 -5.50 -7.44
N ALA A 218 7.25 -6.45 -6.77
CA ALA A 218 7.61 -7.87 -6.86
C ALA A 218 7.53 -8.42 -8.30
N PHE A 219 6.75 -7.78 -9.18
CA PHE A 219 6.61 -8.21 -10.58
C PHE A 219 7.89 -8.01 -11.40
N THR A 220 8.74 -7.06 -11.04
CA THR A 220 9.98 -6.75 -11.77
C THR A 220 11.24 -7.18 -11.04
N ARG A 221 11.15 -7.50 -9.75
CA ARG A 221 12.31 -7.89 -8.93
C ARG A 221 13.00 -9.14 -9.44
N HIS A 222 14.31 -9.18 -9.19
CA HIS A 222 15.18 -10.32 -9.51
C HIS A 222 15.05 -10.75 -10.97
N ASN A 223 14.94 -9.77 -11.87
CA ASN A 223 14.73 -10.00 -13.30
C ASN A 223 13.57 -10.99 -13.56
N GLY A 224 12.45 -10.81 -12.86
CA GLY A 224 11.25 -11.64 -13.00
C GLY A 224 11.33 -13.03 -12.36
N HIS A 225 12.39 -13.35 -11.61
CA HIS A 225 12.54 -14.67 -10.97
C HIS A 225 11.37 -15.04 -10.05
N LEU A 226 10.66 -14.04 -9.52
CA LEU A 226 9.48 -14.23 -8.66
C LEU A 226 8.21 -14.67 -9.41
N GLY A 227 8.24 -14.77 -10.75
CA GLY A 227 7.07 -15.08 -11.56
C GLY A 227 6.36 -16.39 -11.18
N GLY A 228 7.09 -17.42 -10.73
CA GLY A 228 6.49 -18.66 -10.24
C GLY A 228 5.68 -18.47 -8.94
N GLN A 229 6.15 -17.59 -8.04
CA GLN A 229 5.45 -17.24 -6.82
C GLN A 229 4.19 -16.41 -7.12
N ILE A 230 4.29 -15.44 -8.02
CA ILE A 230 3.17 -14.59 -8.46
C ILE A 230 2.11 -15.46 -9.15
N ALA A 231 2.52 -16.31 -10.08
CA ALA A 231 1.61 -17.23 -10.78
C ALA A 231 0.91 -18.20 -9.79
N TYR A 232 1.57 -18.59 -8.71
CA TYR A 232 0.92 -19.35 -7.65
C TYR A 232 -0.21 -18.52 -7.00
N VAL A 233 0.07 -17.31 -6.54
CA VAL A 233 -0.96 -16.46 -5.89
C VAL A 233 -2.14 -16.21 -6.82
N LEU A 234 -1.88 -15.79 -8.07
CA LEU A 234 -2.93 -15.51 -9.06
C LEU A 234 -3.85 -16.70 -9.35
N ARG A 235 -3.40 -17.95 -9.14
CA ARG A 235 -4.25 -19.14 -9.31
C ARG A 235 -5.18 -19.40 -8.13
N HIS A 236 -4.89 -18.85 -6.96
CA HIS A 236 -5.59 -19.18 -5.71
C HIS A 236 -6.44 -18.02 -5.18
N VAL A 237 -6.37 -16.84 -5.81
CA VAL A 237 -7.20 -15.69 -5.44
C VAL A 237 -8.49 -15.65 -6.27
N PRO A 238 -9.56 -15.00 -5.79
CA PRO A 238 -10.80 -14.81 -6.54
C PRO A 238 -10.61 -14.17 -7.92
N ASN A 239 -11.57 -14.42 -8.82
CA ASN A 239 -11.49 -13.99 -10.22
C ASN A 239 -11.48 -12.45 -10.39
N ASP A 240 -12.20 -11.72 -9.55
CA ASP A 240 -12.28 -10.25 -9.59
C ASP A 240 -10.92 -9.60 -9.30
N VAL A 241 -10.28 -9.97 -8.19
CA VAL A 241 -8.95 -9.48 -7.83
C VAL A 241 -7.90 -9.93 -8.84
N ARG A 242 -7.97 -11.18 -9.31
CA ARG A 242 -7.06 -11.67 -10.36
C ARG A 242 -7.15 -10.81 -11.62
N THR A 243 -8.36 -10.46 -12.04
CA THR A 243 -8.61 -9.65 -13.24
C THR A 243 -8.08 -8.23 -13.06
N ALA A 244 -8.33 -7.60 -11.90
CA ALA A 244 -7.81 -6.28 -11.58
C ALA A 244 -6.27 -6.25 -11.61
N ILE A 245 -5.63 -7.23 -10.95
CA ILE A 245 -4.16 -7.35 -10.93
C ILE A 245 -3.61 -7.56 -12.34
N MET A 246 -4.18 -8.50 -13.10
CA MET A 246 -3.68 -8.80 -14.45
C MET A 246 -3.84 -7.62 -15.41
N THR A 247 -4.95 -6.89 -15.31
CA THR A 247 -5.21 -5.72 -16.15
C THR A 247 -4.24 -4.59 -15.83
N SER A 248 -4.06 -4.25 -14.55
CA SER A 248 -3.07 -3.24 -14.13
C SER A 248 -1.64 -3.67 -14.49
N ALA A 249 -1.25 -4.92 -14.22
CA ALA A 249 0.09 -5.41 -14.51
C ALA A 249 0.42 -5.41 -16.00
N ARG A 250 -0.53 -5.79 -16.87
CA ARG A 250 -0.36 -5.70 -18.34
C ARG A 250 -0.28 -4.25 -18.79
N GLY A 251 -1.12 -3.38 -18.24
CA GLY A 251 -1.06 -1.94 -18.48
C GLY A 251 0.29 -1.33 -18.09
N ALA A 252 0.86 -1.74 -16.96
CA ALA A 252 2.12 -1.21 -16.45
C ALA A 252 3.36 -1.77 -17.16
N PHE A 253 3.41 -3.09 -17.36
CA PHE A 253 4.63 -3.80 -17.80
C PHE A 253 4.57 -4.35 -19.23
N GLY A 254 3.40 -4.34 -19.86
CA GLY A 254 3.15 -4.86 -21.21
C GLY A 254 2.84 -6.36 -21.25
N ASP A 255 2.00 -6.76 -22.21
CA ASP A 255 1.53 -8.15 -22.34
C ASP A 255 2.65 -9.15 -22.56
N LYS A 256 3.62 -8.82 -23.42
CA LYS A 256 4.77 -9.69 -23.72
C LYS A 256 5.56 -10.02 -22.45
N TYR A 257 5.80 -9.02 -21.61
CA TYR A 257 6.50 -9.22 -20.34
C TYR A 257 5.69 -10.08 -19.37
N ILE A 258 4.41 -9.77 -19.19
CA ILE A 258 3.55 -10.52 -18.25
C ILE A 258 3.37 -11.98 -18.68
N ASN A 259 3.18 -12.23 -19.97
CA ASN A 259 3.08 -13.60 -20.50
C ASN A 259 4.39 -14.38 -20.30
N TRP A 260 5.54 -13.72 -20.48
CA TRP A 260 6.84 -14.30 -20.17
C TRP A 260 7.02 -14.55 -18.66
N LEU A 261 6.65 -13.60 -17.81
CA LEU A 261 6.77 -13.68 -16.34
C LEU A 261 5.94 -14.84 -15.77
N LEU A 262 4.73 -15.03 -16.28
CA LEU A 262 3.77 -16.01 -15.78
C LEU A 262 3.76 -17.32 -16.59
N THR A 263 4.77 -17.54 -17.43
CA THR A 263 4.92 -18.77 -18.22
C THR A 263 4.83 -20.03 -17.35
N ARG A 264 4.16 -21.06 -17.88
CA ARG A 264 4.10 -22.41 -17.28
C ARG A 264 5.11 -23.38 -17.87
N ASN A 265 5.88 -22.95 -18.87
CA ASN A 265 6.87 -23.80 -19.51
C ASN A 265 8.08 -24.00 -18.56
N PRO A 266 8.37 -25.25 -18.13
CA PRO A 266 9.41 -25.52 -17.14
C PRO A 266 10.82 -25.15 -17.63
N ILE A 267 11.08 -25.33 -18.93
CA ILE A 267 12.34 -24.94 -19.57
C ILE A 267 12.53 -23.43 -19.48
N LYS A 268 11.51 -22.64 -19.85
CA LYS A 268 11.57 -21.16 -19.75
C LYS A 268 11.74 -20.68 -18.31
N ILE A 269 11.12 -21.37 -17.35
CA ILE A 269 11.28 -21.07 -15.91
C ILE A 269 12.73 -21.33 -15.47
N MET A 270 13.31 -22.47 -15.86
CA MET A 270 14.69 -22.83 -15.56
C MET A 270 15.68 -21.81 -16.14
N PHE A 271 15.54 -21.45 -17.42
CA PHE A 271 16.38 -20.44 -18.07
C PHE A 271 16.32 -19.08 -17.37
N ARG A 272 15.16 -18.67 -16.86
CA ARG A 272 15.04 -17.42 -16.08
C ARG A 272 15.82 -17.51 -14.77
N GLY A 273 15.81 -18.66 -14.10
CA GLY A 273 16.63 -18.92 -12.92
C GLY A 273 18.12 -18.78 -13.20
N ILE A 274 18.59 -19.42 -14.27
CA ILE A 274 19.99 -19.35 -14.73
C ILE A 274 20.38 -17.91 -15.07
N LYS A 275 19.57 -17.20 -15.86
CA LYS A 275 19.84 -15.80 -16.25
C LYS A 275 19.97 -14.88 -15.03
N TYR A 276 19.11 -15.04 -14.03
CA TYR A 276 19.20 -14.28 -12.79
C TYR A 276 20.49 -14.61 -12.02
N PHE A 277 20.85 -15.89 -11.90
CA PHE A 277 22.07 -16.32 -11.22
C PHE A 277 23.33 -15.77 -11.89
N ILE A 278 23.43 -15.86 -13.22
CA ILE A 278 24.53 -15.29 -14.01
C ILE A 278 24.60 -13.77 -13.81
N HIS A 279 23.47 -13.07 -13.90
CA HIS A 279 23.44 -11.62 -13.69
C HIS A 279 23.92 -11.22 -12.29
N LYS A 280 23.55 -12.00 -11.27
CA LYS A 280 23.99 -11.77 -9.89
C LYS A 280 25.51 -11.95 -9.76
N ILE A 281 26.06 -13.04 -10.30
CA ILE A 281 27.51 -13.29 -10.28
C ILE A 281 28.28 -12.16 -10.98
N LEU A 282 27.84 -11.77 -12.18
CA LEU A 282 28.57 -10.81 -13.01
C LEU A 282 28.52 -9.37 -12.48
N ASN A 283 27.43 -8.97 -11.80
CA ASN A 283 27.23 -7.57 -11.41
C ASN A 283 27.26 -7.32 -9.90
N GLU A 284 26.94 -8.31 -9.08
CA GLU A 284 26.83 -8.13 -7.62
C GLU A 284 27.94 -8.85 -6.85
N GLY A 285 28.76 -9.67 -7.52
CA GLY A 285 29.65 -10.62 -6.83
C GLY A 285 28.85 -11.74 -6.16
N LEU A 286 29.55 -12.72 -5.57
CA LEU A 286 28.92 -13.83 -4.83
C LEU A 286 28.34 -13.36 -3.49
#